data_AF-A0A9E1Y4K5-F1
#
_entry.id   AF-A0A9E1Y4K5-F1
#
_cell.length_a   1.000
_cell.length_b   1.000
_cell.length_c   1.000
_cell.angle_alpha   90.00
_cell.angle_beta   90.00
_cell.angle_gamma   90.00
#
_symmetry.space_group_name_H-M   'P 1'
#
loop_
_entity.id
_entity.type
_entity.pdbx_description
1 polymer ?
#
loop_
_entity_poly.entity_id
_entity_poly.type
_entity_poly.pdbx_seq_one_letter_code
_entity_poly.pdbx_strand_id
1 'polypeptide(L)' 'MEVTTPGRICLFGEHQDYLGLPVIAMAISLRISITGKQRNDKQVV' A
#
# COMPACT_ATOMS: atom_id res chain seq x y z
N MET A 1 14.40 6.60 -9.50
CA MET A 1 13.50 5.44 -9.39
C MET A 1 12.15 5.94 -8.96
N GLU A 2 11.09 5.49 -9.62
CA GLU A 2 9.71 5.78 -9.27
C GLU A 2 9.05 4.48 -8.81
N VAL A 3 8.29 4.54 -7.72
CA VAL A 3 7.51 3.42 -7.19
C VAL A 3 6.09 3.90 -6.99
N THR A 4 5.12 3.08 -7.41
CA THR A 4 3.70 3.37 -7.25
C THR A 4 2.97 2.19 -6.61
N THR A 5 2.12 2.48 -5.62
CA THR A 5 1.29 1.48 -4.93
C THR A 5 -0.18 1.92 -4.95
N PRO A 6 -1.12 0.97 -5.16
CA PRO A 6 -2.54 1.30 -5.09
C PRO A 6 -3.00 1.42 -3.64
N GLY A 7 -3.99 2.29 -3.41
CA GLY A 7 -4.84 2.20 -2.24
C GLY A 7 -5.72 0.94 -2.29
N ARG A 8 -6.45 0.67 -1.20
CA ARG A 8 -7.40 -0.44 -1.14
C ARG A 8 -8.76 0.02 -0.62
N ILE A 9 -9.81 -0.70 -1.01
CA ILE A 9 -11.13 -0.64 -0.38
C ILE A 9 -11.51 -2.04 0.12
N CYS A 10 -12.23 -2.10 1.24
CA CYS A 10 -12.82 -3.34 1.73
C CYS A 10 -14.24 -3.47 1.14
N LEU A 11 -14.49 -4.55 0.42
CA LEU A 11 -15.81 -4.87 -0.17
C LEU A 11 -16.67 -5.69 0.80
N PHE A 12 -16.05 -6.52 1.63
CA PHE A 12 -16.73 -7.37 2.61
C PHE A 12 -15.80 -7.80 3.75
N GLY A 13 -16.34 -7.94 4.96
CA GLY A 13 -15.60 -8.41 6.13
C GLY A 13 -14.87 -7.31 6.91
N GLU A 14 -15.45 -6.10 6.98
CA GLU A 14 -14.91 -5.02 7.80
C GLU A 14 -14.71 -5.47 9.26
N HIS A 15 -13.53 -5.15 9.81
CA HIS A 15 -13.12 -5.50 11.17
C HIS A 15 -13.06 -7.02 11.48
N GLN A 16 -12.87 -7.90 10.49
CA GLN A 16 -12.73 -9.34 10.73
C GLN A 16 -11.34 -9.89 10.41
N ASP A 17 -10.51 -9.10 9.74
CA ASP A 17 -9.15 -9.44 9.32
C ASP A 17 -8.24 -9.83 10.49
N TYR A 18 -8.33 -9.11 11.61
CA TYR A 18 -7.55 -9.43 12.82
C TYR A 18 -8.00 -10.72 13.53
N LEU A 19 -9.15 -11.29 13.16
CA LEU A 19 -9.64 -12.58 13.66
C LEU A 19 -9.19 -13.75 12.76
N GLY A 20 -8.45 -13.49 11.68
CA GLY A 20 -8.06 -14.50 10.69
C GLY A 20 -9.22 -15.00 9.81
N LEU A 21 -10.35 -14.27 9.82
CA LEU A 21 -11.50 -14.57 8.99
C LEU A 21 -11.32 -14.01 7.56
N PRO A 22 -11.98 -14.60 6.55
CA PRO A 22 -11.86 -14.14 5.18
C PRO A 22 -12.45 -12.72 5.00
N VAL A 23 -11.71 -11.89 4.26
CA VAL A 23 -12.14 -10.55 3.82
C VAL A 23 -12.03 -10.44 2.30
N ILE A 24 -12.86 -9.62 1.68
CA ILE A 24 -12.76 -9.30 0.25
C ILE A 24 -12.30 -7.86 0.15
N ALA A 25 -11.02 -7.65 -0.16
CA ALA A 25 -10.45 -6.33 -0.41
C ALA A 25 -10.03 -6.18 -1.88
N MET A 26 -10.09 -4.95 -2.40
CA MET A 26 -9.77 -4.65 -3.79
C MET A 26 -8.83 -3.45 -3.86
N ALA A 27 -7.83 -3.53 -4.74
CA ALA A 27 -7.01 -2.38 -5.10
C ALA A 27 -7.83 -1.34 -5.87
N ILE A 28 -7.64 -0.06 -5.58
CA ILE A 28 -8.32 1.04 -6.27
C ILE A 28 -7.34 1.87 -7.10
N SER A 29 -7.86 2.60 -8.09
CA SER A 29 -7.05 3.47 -8.96
C SER A 29 -6.46 4.68 -8.25
N LEU A 30 -6.89 4.99 -7.02
CA LEU A 30 -6.23 5.98 -6.17
C LEU A 30 -4.87 5.41 -5.73
N ARG A 31 -3.79 6.08 -6.12
CA ARG A 31 -2.42 5.58 -5.95
C ARG A 31 -1.57 6.54 -5.14
N ILE A 32 -0.58 5.99 -4.46
CA ILE A 32 0.54 6.73 -3.89
C ILE A 32 1.74 6.50 -4.82
N SER A 33 2.44 7.57 -5.17
CA SER A 33 3.66 7.52 -5.96
C SER A 33 4.80 8.20 -5.21
N ILE A 34 5.94 7.52 -5.15
CA ILE A 34 7.17 7.99 -4.51
C ILE A 34 8.28 7.97 -5.54
N THR A 35 9.00 9.08 -5.66
CA THR A 35 10.18 9.18 -6.51
C THR A 35 11.41 9.43 -5.65
N GLY A 36 12.50 8.74 -5.98
CA GLY A 36 13.75 8.84 -5.23
C GLY A 36 14.98 8.59 -6.08
N LYS A 37 16.12 9.07 -5.62
CA LYS A 37 17.44 8.79 -6.20
C LYS A 37 18.31 8.15 -5.12
N GLN A 38 19.07 7.13 -5.52
CA GLN A 38 20.05 6.53 -4.62
C GLN A 38 21.12 7.57 -4.29
N ARG A 39 21.48 7.65 -3.01
CA ARG A 39 22.57 8.48 -2.51
C ARG A 39 23.81 7.61 -2.29
N ASN A 40 24.97 8.24 -2.27
CA ASN A 40 26.24 7.57 -2.04
C ASN A 40 26.55 7.39 -0.53
N ASP A 41 25.71 7.94 0.34
CA ASP A 41 25.75 7.75 1.78
C ASP A 41 24.65 6.78 2.25
N LYS A 42 24.66 6.43 3.54
CA LYS A 42 23.67 5.52 4.15
C LYS A 42 22.52 6.28 4.84
N GLN A 43 22.26 7.53 4.43
CA GLN A 43 21.26 8.38 5.07
C GLN A 43 19.90 8.30 4.36
N VAL A 44 18.82 8.34 5.14
CA VAL A 44 17.43 8.42 4.66
C VAL A 44 16.84 9.72 5.19
N VAL A 45 16.61 10.68 4.29
CA VAL A 45 16.12 12.04 4.60
C VAL A 45 15.08 12.45 3.57
#